data_AF-A0A5E7CZZ8-F1
#
_entry.id   AF-A0A5E7CZZ8-F1
#
_cell.length_a   1.000
_cell.length_b   1.000
_cell.length_c   1.000
_cell.angle_alpha   90.00
_cell.angle_beta   90.00
_cell.angle_gamma   90.00
#
_symmetry.space_group_name_H-M   'P 1'
#
loop_
_entity.id
_entity.type
_entity.pdbx_description
1 polymer ?
#
loop_
_entity_poly.entity_id
_entity_poly.type
_entity_poly.pdbx_seq_one_letter_code
_entity_poly.pdbx_strand_id
1 'polypeptide(L)'
;MVVEGKSYWFRLPAKRHTMDSEFDIKTIESLPDVGIAYSYGNVSDTAYKSLAQSGAKAIIHAGTGNGSVSSRVVPALQALRKDGVQIIRSSHVNAGGFVLRNAEQPDDKYDWVVANDLNPQKARILAMVALTKTQDSKELQRMFWEY
;
A
#
# COMPACT_ATOMS: atom_id res chain seq x y z
N MET A 1 0.71 23.31 17.00
CA MET A 1 -0.22 23.63 18.11
C MET A 1 -0.92 24.93 17.75
N VAL A 2 -2.21 25.06 18.02
CA VAL A 2 -2.92 26.34 17.88
C VAL A 2 -3.36 26.76 19.28
N VAL A 3 -2.92 27.94 19.70
CA VAL A 3 -3.29 28.53 20.99
C VAL A 3 -3.79 29.93 20.68
N GLU A 4 -5.02 30.24 21.11
CA GLU A 4 -5.65 31.55 20.86
C GLU A 4 -5.61 31.98 19.39
N GLY A 5 -5.84 31.04 18.46
CA GLY A 5 -5.82 31.31 17.01
C GLY A 5 -4.42 31.50 16.41
N LYS A 6 -3.34 31.41 17.19
CA LYS A 6 -1.96 31.51 16.72
C LYS A 6 -1.34 30.13 16.50
N SER A 7 -0.68 29.96 15.36
CA SER A 7 -0.03 28.70 14.98
C SER A 7 1.42 28.62 15.45
N TYR A 8 1.74 27.54 16.14
CA TYR A 8 3.08 27.20 16.60
C TYR A 8 3.52 25.89 15.95
N TRP A 9 4.55 25.99 15.10
CA TRP A 9 5.06 24.89 14.30
C TRP A 9 6.36 24.35 14.87
N PHE A 10 6.44 23.03 15.03
CA PHE A 10 7.60 22.35 15.64
C PHE A 10 8.28 21.37 14.69
N ARG A 11 7.67 21.07 13.54
CA ARG A 11 8.15 20.11 12.54
C ARG A 11 7.73 20.58 11.15
N LEU A 12 8.47 20.16 10.15
CA LEU A 12 8.14 20.31 8.73
C LEU A 12 7.97 18.92 8.11
N PRO A 13 7.09 18.75 7.11
CA PRO A 13 7.02 17.51 6.33
C PRO A 13 8.34 17.23 5.61
N ALA A 14 8.68 15.95 5.45
CA ALA A 14 9.86 15.52 4.70
C ALA A 14 9.52 14.67 3.44
N LYS A 15 8.26 14.26 3.30
CA LYS A 15 7.73 13.50 2.16
C LYS A 15 7.15 14.47 1.13
N ARG A 16 7.16 14.08 -0.14
CA ARG A 16 6.58 14.89 -1.22
C ARG A 16 5.11 15.15 -0.97
N HIS A 17 4.67 16.37 -1.22
CA HIS A 17 3.26 16.74 -1.08
C HIS A 17 2.89 17.89 -2.00
N THR A 18 1.60 18.00 -2.33
CA THR A 18 1.02 19.18 -3.01
C THR A 18 1.78 19.57 -4.28
N MET A 19 2.45 20.73 -4.30
CA MET A 19 3.18 21.24 -5.47
C MET A 19 4.39 20.39 -5.86
N ASP A 20 4.96 19.61 -4.94
CA ASP A 20 6.08 18.71 -5.20
C ASP A 20 5.62 17.29 -5.61
N SER A 21 4.30 17.11 -5.80
CA SER A 21 3.70 15.84 -6.22
C SER A 21 3.76 15.67 -7.74
N GLU A 22 4.12 14.46 -8.18
CA GLU A 22 4.04 14.05 -9.59
C GLU A 22 2.60 13.69 -10.04
N PHE A 23 1.67 13.60 -9.08
CA PHE A 23 0.24 13.40 -9.32
C PHE A 23 -0.48 14.75 -9.46
N ASP A 24 -1.26 14.89 -10.54
CA ASP A 24 -2.10 16.07 -10.80
C ASP A 24 -3.57 15.65 -10.98
N ILE A 25 -4.44 16.12 -10.09
CA ILE A 25 -5.88 15.81 -10.10
C ILE A 25 -6.56 16.23 -11.40
N LYS A 26 -6.04 17.25 -12.10
CA LYS A 26 -6.58 17.70 -13.39
C LYS A 26 -6.45 16.65 -14.50
N THR A 27 -5.51 15.72 -14.34
CA THR A 27 -5.23 14.64 -15.30
C THR A 27 -5.89 13.32 -14.91
N ILE A 28 -6.52 13.24 -13.73
CA ILE A 28 -7.11 12.02 -13.19
C ILE A 28 -8.62 12.06 -13.38
N GLU A 29 -9.11 11.29 -14.36
CA GLU A 29 -10.55 11.19 -14.65
C GLU A 29 -11.26 10.13 -13.79
N SER A 30 -10.54 9.08 -13.41
CA SER A 30 -11.06 7.99 -12.58
C SER A 30 -9.95 7.39 -11.73
N LEU A 31 -10.32 6.76 -10.62
CA LEU A 31 -9.39 6.07 -9.73
C LEU A 31 -9.51 4.55 -9.92
N PRO A 32 -8.39 3.83 -10.08
CA PRO A 32 -8.38 2.37 -10.11
C PRO A 32 -8.96 1.76 -8.83
N ASP A 33 -9.72 0.67 -8.98
CA ASP A 33 -10.23 -0.07 -7.82
C ASP A 33 -9.09 -0.72 -7.03
N VAL A 34 -9.00 -0.39 -5.75
CA VAL A 34 -8.01 -0.95 -4.82
C VAL A 34 -8.73 -1.49 -3.59
N GLY A 35 -8.51 -2.78 -3.32
CA GLY A 35 -9.08 -3.49 -2.17
C GLY A 35 -8.15 -3.51 -0.96
N ILE A 36 -8.69 -3.77 0.23
CA ILE A 36 -7.91 -4.05 1.44
C ILE A 36 -8.38 -5.40 1.99
N ALA A 37 -7.45 -6.31 2.25
CA ALA A 37 -7.73 -7.58 2.88
C ALA A 37 -6.93 -7.71 4.19
N TYR A 38 -7.62 -8.11 5.25
CA TYR A 38 -7.07 -8.19 6.59
C TYR A 38 -6.45 -9.56 6.87
N SER A 39 -5.30 -9.57 7.54
CA SER A 39 -4.62 -10.80 7.99
C SER A 39 -4.85 -11.02 9.48
N TYR A 40 -4.93 -12.28 9.88
CA TYR A 40 -5.12 -12.69 11.27
C TYR A 40 -4.80 -14.19 11.42
N GLY A 41 -4.79 -14.68 12.66
CA GLY A 41 -4.64 -16.11 12.93
C GLY A 41 -5.71 -16.93 12.22
N ASN A 42 -5.30 -17.95 11.47
CA ASN A 42 -6.19 -18.80 10.69
C ASN A 42 -6.90 -18.15 9.48
N VAL A 43 -6.39 -17.03 8.98
CA VAL A 43 -6.91 -16.38 7.76
C VAL A 43 -6.86 -17.29 6.52
N SER A 44 -7.87 -17.17 5.65
CA SER A 44 -7.93 -17.81 4.33
C SER A 44 -7.60 -16.82 3.20
N ASP A 45 -7.41 -17.31 1.98
CA ASP A 45 -7.16 -16.47 0.81
C ASP A 45 -8.44 -15.88 0.16
N THR A 46 -9.61 -16.16 0.74
CA THR A 46 -10.92 -15.88 0.15
C THR A 46 -11.10 -14.39 -0.16
N ALA A 47 -10.84 -13.51 0.80
CA ALA A 47 -11.02 -12.06 0.59
C ALA A 47 -10.12 -11.52 -0.52
N TYR A 48 -8.88 -12.01 -0.62
CA TYR A 48 -7.93 -11.59 -1.66
C TYR A 48 -8.43 -12.00 -3.05
N LYS A 49 -8.89 -13.25 -3.20
CA LYS A 49 -9.46 -13.75 -4.45
C LYS A 49 -10.73 -13.01 -4.84
N SER A 50 -11.65 -12.80 -3.90
CA SER A 50 -12.91 -12.09 -4.17
C SER A 50 -12.69 -10.64 -4.57
N LEU A 51 -11.75 -9.93 -3.95
CA LEU A 51 -11.42 -8.56 -4.34
C LEU A 51 -10.86 -8.51 -5.77
N ALA A 52 -9.95 -9.42 -6.12
CA ALA A 52 -9.41 -9.51 -7.47
C ALA A 52 -10.48 -9.87 -8.51
N GLN A 53 -11.35 -10.84 -8.19
CA GLN A 53 -12.48 -11.22 -9.04
C GLN A 53 -13.46 -10.07 -9.28
N SER A 54 -13.66 -9.21 -8.28
CA SER A 54 -14.45 -7.97 -8.40
C SER A 54 -13.74 -6.85 -9.16
N GLY A 55 -12.53 -7.07 -9.67
CA GLY A 55 -11.82 -6.15 -10.56
C GLY A 55 -10.73 -5.29 -9.91
N ALA A 56 -10.39 -5.53 -8.64
CA ALA A 56 -9.35 -4.78 -7.95
C ALA A 56 -7.99 -4.85 -8.70
N LYS A 57 -7.41 -3.68 -8.99
CA LYS A 57 -6.09 -3.53 -9.65
C LYS A 57 -4.94 -3.63 -8.67
N ALA A 58 -5.20 -3.36 -7.39
CA ALA A 58 -4.28 -3.64 -6.30
C ALA A 58 -5.02 -4.14 -5.07
N ILE A 59 -4.32 -4.92 -4.25
CA ILE A 59 -4.80 -5.35 -2.94
C ILE A 59 -3.77 -4.92 -1.90
N ILE A 60 -4.23 -4.12 -0.94
CA ILE A 60 -3.48 -3.82 0.26
C ILE A 60 -3.67 -4.98 1.25
N HIS A 61 -2.58 -5.65 1.57
CA HIS A 61 -2.53 -6.65 2.62
C HIS A 61 -2.31 -5.96 3.96
N ALA A 62 -3.34 -5.93 4.82
CA ALA A 62 -3.20 -5.46 6.20
C ALA A 62 -2.66 -6.61 7.07
N GLY A 63 -1.34 -6.80 7.03
CA GLY A 63 -0.64 -7.91 7.65
C GLY A 63 -0.45 -7.76 9.16
N THR A 64 -0.17 -8.89 9.82
CA THR A 64 0.31 -8.91 11.20
C THR A 64 1.78 -8.48 11.25
N GLY A 65 2.23 -7.89 12.36
CA GLY A 65 3.65 -7.57 12.56
C GLY A 65 4.23 -6.67 11.47
N ASN A 66 5.36 -7.07 10.89
CA ASN A 66 6.07 -6.35 9.83
C ASN A 66 5.49 -6.64 8.43
N GLY A 67 4.15 -6.64 8.33
CA GLY A 67 3.40 -6.99 7.12
C GLY A 67 3.49 -8.48 6.74
N SER A 68 3.62 -9.38 7.72
CA SER A 68 3.79 -10.83 7.51
C SER A 68 2.56 -11.44 6.84
N VAL A 69 2.82 -12.35 5.89
CA VAL A 69 1.78 -13.08 5.14
C VAL A 69 1.75 -14.53 5.58
N SER A 70 0.57 -15.07 5.86
CA SER A 70 0.42 -16.51 6.16
C SER A 70 0.88 -17.36 4.98
N SER A 71 1.56 -18.48 5.24
CA SER A 71 1.96 -19.46 4.22
C SER A 71 0.78 -19.97 3.38
N ARG A 72 -0.45 -19.94 3.91
CA ARG A 72 -1.68 -20.30 3.19
C ARG A 72 -2.13 -19.24 2.18
N VAL A 73 -1.75 -17.98 2.38
CA VAL A 73 -2.15 -16.83 1.56
C VAL A 73 -1.09 -16.51 0.51
N VAL A 74 0.20 -16.79 0.76
CA VAL A 74 1.31 -16.53 -0.18
C VAL A 74 1.04 -17.08 -1.59
N PRO A 75 0.62 -18.35 -1.80
CA PRO A 75 0.37 -18.86 -3.14
C PRO A 75 -0.71 -18.09 -3.91
N ALA A 76 -1.76 -17.66 -3.21
CA ALA A 76 -2.83 -16.87 -3.82
C ALA A 76 -2.32 -15.48 -4.24
N LEU A 77 -1.55 -14.80 -3.40
CA LEU A 77 -1.00 -13.48 -3.75
C LEU A 77 0.02 -13.56 -4.89
N GLN A 78 0.80 -14.63 -4.98
CA GLN A 78 1.68 -14.87 -6.12
C GLN A 78 0.90 -15.05 -7.42
N ALA A 79 -0.18 -15.85 -7.39
CA ALA A 79 -1.06 -16.03 -8.54
C ALA A 79 -1.71 -14.72 -8.97
N LEU A 80 -2.27 -13.96 -8.02
CA LEU A 80 -2.87 -12.65 -8.28
C LEU A 80 -1.85 -11.66 -8.87
N ARG A 81 -0.62 -11.65 -8.35
CA ARG A 81 0.45 -10.82 -8.93
C ARG A 81 0.79 -11.23 -10.35
N LYS A 82 0.86 -12.53 -10.64
CA LYS A 82 1.08 -13.06 -11.99
C LYS A 82 -0.04 -12.64 -12.96
N ASP A 83 -1.27 -12.53 -12.47
CA ASP A 83 -2.44 -12.06 -13.22
C ASP A 83 -2.52 -10.53 -13.34
N GLY A 84 -1.54 -9.80 -12.79
CA GLY A 84 -1.40 -8.34 -12.93
C GLY A 84 -1.94 -7.51 -11.77
N VAL A 85 -2.46 -8.13 -10.70
CA VAL A 85 -2.91 -7.41 -9.51
C VAL A 85 -1.71 -7.01 -8.65
N GLN A 86 -1.57 -5.73 -8.33
CA GLN A 86 -0.50 -5.29 -7.43
C GLN A 86 -0.75 -5.78 -6.00
N ILE A 87 0.30 -6.32 -5.37
CA ILE A 87 0.25 -6.75 -3.98
C ILE A 87 1.09 -5.77 -3.15
N ILE A 88 0.43 -5.08 -2.22
CA ILE A 88 1.06 -4.05 -1.39
C ILE A 88 0.93 -4.47 0.07
N ARG A 89 2.07 -4.77 0.72
CA ARG A 89 2.12 -5.17 2.14
C ARG A 89 2.12 -3.95 3.05
N SER A 90 1.01 -3.77 3.78
CA SER A 90 0.86 -2.88 4.93
C SER A 90 0.80 -3.74 6.21
N SER A 91 0.62 -3.10 7.37
CA SER A 91 0.30 -3.80 8.60
C SER A 91 -0.94 -3.22 9.29
N HIS A 92 -1.49 -3.95 10.25
CA HIS A 92 -2.40 -3.41 11.25
C HIS A 92 -1.68 -3.07 12.57
N VAL A 93 -0.37 -2.81 12.50
CA VAL A 93 0.48 -2.34 13.60
C VAL A 93 0.77 -0.86 13.35
N ASN A 94 -0.13 0.01 13.80
CA ASN A 94 -0.24 1.40 13.31
C ASN A 94 0.26 2.48 14.29
N ALA A 95 0.81 2.07 15.45
CA ALA A 95 1.27 3.01 16.48
C ALA A 95 2.69 3.57 16.22
N GLY A 96 3.44 2.96 15.29
CA GLY A 96 4.80 3.35 14.94
C GLY A 96 5.55 2.23 14.21
N GLY A 97 6.75 2.50 13.72
CA GLY A 97 7.50 1.61 12.84
C GLY A 97 7.01 1.65 11.40
N PHE A 98 7.50 0.73 10.56
CA PHE A 98 7.14 0.63 9.15
C PHE A 98 7.33 -0.79 8.63
N VAL A 99 6.66 -1.14 7.52
CA VAL A 99 6.84 -2.42 6.83
C VAL A 99 8.13 -2.42 6.02
N LEU A 100 9.08 -3.28 6.38
CA LEU A 100 10.39 -3.38 5.72
C LEU A 100 10.35 -4.33 4.51
N ARG A 101 10.86 -3.86 3.37
CA ARG A 101 10.99 -4.64 2.13
C ARG A 101 11.98 -5.80 2.30
N ASN A 102 11.65 -6.96 1.76
CA ASN A 102 12.45 -8.20 1.80
C ASN A 102 12.72 -8.77 3.20
N ALA A 103 12.02 -8.32 4.24
CA ALA A 103 12.16 -8.87 5.58
C ALA A 103 11.28 -10.13 5.78
N GLU A 104 9.97 -9.95 5.85
CA GLU A 104 9.01 -11.04 6.11
C GLU A 104 8.64 -11.86 4.87
N GLN A 105 8.79 -11.26 3.69
CA GLN A 105 8.49 -11.87 2.40
C GLN A 105 9.57 -11.44 1.40
N PRO A 106 9.98 -12.31 0.46
CA PRO A 106 10.93 -11.96 -0.57
C PRO A 106 10.25 -11.11 -1.67
N ASP A 107 9.95 -9.86 -1.34
CA ASP A 107 9.19 -8.92 -2.17
C ASP A 107 9.80 -8.76 -3.58
N ASP A 108 11.14 -8.78 -3.70
CA ASP A 108 11.82 -8.73 -5.00
C ASP A 108 11.56 -9.98 -5.85
N LYS A 109 11.46 -11.15 -5.22
CA LYS A 109 11.18 -12.42 -5.91
C LYS A 109 9.72 -12.48 -6.37
N TYR A 110 8.80 -11.97 -5.55
CA TYR A 110 7.37 -12.01 -5.84
C TYR A 110 6.86 -10.79 -6.58
N ASP A 111 7.72 -9.80 -6.80
CA ASP A 111 7.39 -8.53 -7.41
C ASP A 111 6.26 -7.78 -6.68
N TRP A 112 6.37 -7.79 -5.34
CA TRP A 112 5.45 -7.12 -4.42
C TRP A 112 6.01 -5.76 -3.97
N VAL A 113 5.16 -4.94 -3.36
CA VAL A 113 5.49 -3.62 -2.82
C VAL A 113 5.23 -3.60 -1.32
N VAL A 114 6.01 -2.84 -0.55
CA VAL A 114 5.72 -2.54 0.86
C VAL A 114 5.19 -1.11 1.02
N ALA A 115 4.23 -0.94 1.92
CA ALA A 115 3.55 0.33 2.17
C ALA A 115 4.36 1.32 3.04
N ASN A 116 5.58 0.95 3.43
CA ASN A 116 6.38 1.69 4.40
C ASN A 116 5.59 1.92 5.70
N ASP A 117 5.46 3.16 6.15
CA ASP A 117 4.75 3.59 7.37
C ASP A 117 3.26 3.91 7.12
N LEU A 118 2.79 3.75 5.88
CA LEU A 118 1.38 3.96 5.56
C LEU A 118 0.54 2.79 6.08
N ASN A 119 -0.42 3.10 6.95
CA ASN A 119 -1.46 2.16 7.34
C ASN A 119 -2.32 1.74 6.13
N PRO A 120 -3.14 0.68 6.21
CA PRO A 120 -3.73 0.06 5.04
C PRO A 120 -4.62 1.00 4.21
N GLN A 121 -5.40 1.85 4.88
CA GLN A 121 -6.27 2.81 4.21
C GLN A 121 -5.48 3.96 3.56
N LYS A 122 -4.37 4.41 4.15
CA LYS A 122 -3.48 5.39 3.52
C LYS A 122 -2.74 4.78 2.33
N ALA A 123 -2.24 3.56 2.47
CA ALA A 123 -1.60 2.81 1.40
C ALA A 123 -2.54 2.62 0.21
N ARG A 124 -3.82 2.37 0.47
CA ARG A 124 -4.87 2.33 -0.57
C ARG A 124 -4.97 3.66 -1.33
N ILE A 125 -4.98 4.80 -0.65
CA ILE A 125 -5.04 6.11 -1.32
C ILE A 125 -3.82 6.32 -2.23
N LEU A 126 -2.61 6.09 -1.71
CA LEU A 126 -1.39 6.24 -2.51
C LEU A 126 -1.39 5.28 -3.69
N ALA A 127 -1.80 4.02 -3.50
CA ALA A 127 -1.91 3.04 -4.58
C ALA A 127 -2.88 3.50 -5.67
N MET A 128 -4.09 3.95 -5.32
CA MET A 128 -5.07 4.41 -6.31
C MET A 128 -4.50 5.55 -7.16
N VAL A 129 -3.85 6.53 -6.54
CA VAL A 129 -3.29 7.67 -7.27
C VAL A 129 -2.05 7.24 -8.08
N ALA A 130 -1.17 6.42 -7.52
CA ALA A 130 0.01 5.89 -8.19
C ALA A 130 -0.32 5.08 -9.45
N LEU A 131 -1.39 4.27 -9.40
CA LEU A 131 -1.86 3.45 -10.51
C LEU A 131 -2.45 4.25 -11.68
N THR A 132 -2.71 5.55 -11.50
CA THR A 132 -3.03 6.45 -12.62
C THR A 132 -1.82 6.78 -13.49
N LYS A 133 -0.60 6.55 -12.97
CA LYS A 133 0.67 6.87 -13.65
C LYS A 133 1.40 5.63 -14.15
N THR A 134 1.40 4.53 -13.40
CA THR A 134 2.25 3.38 -13.71
C THR A 134 1.66 2.06 -13.20
N GLN A 135 2.08 0.96 -13.83
CA GLN A 135 1.87 -0.41 -13.36
C GLN A 135 3.20 -1.12 -13.02
N ASP A 136 4.33 -0.40 -13.09
CA ASP A 136 5.63 -0.93 -12.69
C ASP A 136 5.75 -0.92 -11.15
N SER A 137 5.87 -2.10 -10.57
CA SER A 137 6.03 -2.33 -9.13
C SER A 137 7.24 -1.61 -8.54
N LYS A 138 8.32 -1.40 -9.32
CA LYS A 138 9.51 -0.67 -8.87
C LYS A 138 9.21 0.81 -8.70
N GLU A 139 8.50 1.41 -9.65
CA GLU A 139 8.06 2.80 -9.56
C GLU A 139 7.01 2.98 -8.47
N LEU A 140 6.07 2.04 -8.32
CA LEU A 140 5.16 2.02 -7.18
C LEU A 140 5.95 1.99 -5.87
N GLN A 141 6.97 1.13 -5.75
CA GLN A 141 7.78 1.06 -4.54
C GLN A 141 8.52 2.39 -4.26
N ARG A 142 9.06 3.07 -5.28
CA ARG A 142 9.62 4.42 -5.13
C ARG A 142 8.58 5.39 -4.59
N MET A 143 7.37 5.42 -5.16
CA MET A 143 6.29 6.30 -4.70
C MET A 143 5.94 6.02 -3.22
N PHE A 144 5.87 4.76 -2.80
CA PHE A 144 5.68 4.39 -1.38
C PHE A 144 6.83 4.79 -0.45
N TRP A 145 8.02 5.07 -0.98
CA TRP A 145 9.15 5.59 -0.22
C TRP A 145 9.26 7.13 -0.25
N GLU A 146 8.71 7.80 -1.25
CA GLU A 146 8.84 9.26 -1.41
C GLU A 146 7.63 10.08 -0.95
N TYR A 147 6.44 9.47 -0.91
CA TYR A 147 5.20 10.04 -0.39
C TYR A 147 4.83 9.44 0.98
#